data_AF-A0A6A7B9K1-F1
#
_entry.id   AF-A0A6A7B9K1-F1
#
_cell.length_a   1.000
_cell.length_b   1.000
_cell.length_c   1.000
_cell.angle_alpha   90.00
_cell.angle_beta   90.00
_cell.angle_gamma   90.00
#
_symmetry.space_group_name_H-M   'P 1'
#
loop_
_entity.id
_entity.type
_entity.pdbx_description
1 polymer ?
#
loop_
_entity_poly.entity_id
_entity_poly.type
_entity_poly.pdbx_seq_one_letter_code
_entity_poly.pdbx_strand_id
1 'polypeptide(L)'
;MAEPPNPSAEPSAESASNLSLHPTQSTTNMPGLRARLALRLHHTARKYRYQKLFLVGTVPSTASNAGDEALVQQACPGYFATMSTVLSQLPPNQYGRVYSGLRHTIFYLTVYLVSADDPEELPQYLEYSYEYIDSAYPYFPAPTQDLHLDEVANVLNGMITAARVSNPHLATAGLPPSEDEELDDEGETRQALQLATIVGQRFGRAVFLAHRQMFRNRLSWWDHFQLSRGFRQEDFSRPTMRWSINRREVPDIALPEDDYQPTGERIPFPEFCEPAADADIPAGTSCSVCLVDAVDAEEGPVRTKCGHFFHSVCLDAWVNESGQRTANTCPTCREELCHARPRVHVSVPLADEAEAPVTVDVAEE
;
A
#
# COMPACT_ATOMS: atom_id res chain seq x y z
N MET A 1 -53.06 53.03 -6.53
CA MET A 1 -54.22 53.04 -5.61
C MET A 1 -54.23 51.69 -4.91
N ALA A 2 -54.15 51.51 -3.60
CA ALA A 2 -53.67 52.28 -2.45
C ALA A 2 -53.47 51.19 -1.35
N GLU A 3 -52.37 51.28 -0.61
CA GLU A 3 -52.07 50.60 0.67
C GLU A 3 -52.96 51.14 1.83
N PRO A 4 -52.80 50.74 3.13
CA PRO A 4 -52.60 49.44 3.81
C PRO A 4 -53.54 49.37 5.08
N PRO A 5 -53.28 48.71 6.26
CA PRO A 5 -52.06 48.79 7.12
C PRO A 5 -51.57 47.50 7.84
N ASN A 6 -50.27 47.54 8.21
CA ASN A 6 -49.54 46.79 9.26
C ASN A 6 -49.97 47.34 10.69
N PRO A 7 -49.46 46.97 11.91
CA PRO A 7 -48.11 46.48 12.29
C PRO A 7 -47.94 45.58 13.56
N SER A 8 -46.68 45.19 13.85
CA SER A 8 -46.03 44.93 15.18
C SER A 8 -46.42 43.65 15.96
N ALA A 9 -45.53 42.91 16.66
CA ALA A 9 -44.20 43.18 17.19
C ALA A 9 -43.41 41.87 17.49
N GLU A 10 -42.07 41.98 17.52
CA GLU A 10 -41.11 41.03 18.10
C GLU A 10 -41.26 40.90 19.64
N PRO A 11 -40.54 39.97 20.30
CA PRO A 11 -39.27 40.43 20.88
C PRO A 11 -38.09 39.42 20.85
N SER A 12 -36.91 39.99 20.62
CA SER A 12 -35.61 39.84 21.32
C SER A 12 -34.92 38.48 21.49
N ALA A 13 -33.66 38.47 21.03
CA ALA A 13 -32.59 37.57 21.44
C ALA A 13 -31.99 37.93 22.81
N GLU A 14 -31.51 36.90 23.52
CA GLU A 14 -30.53 36.82 24.64
C GLU A 14 -30.99 35.63 25.51
N SER A 15 -30.20 34.68 26.01
CA SER A 15 -28.77 34.50 26.15
C SER A 15 -28.55 33.08 26.70
N ALA A 16 -27.46 32.43 26.28
CA ALA A 16 -26.65 31.47 27.03
C ALA A 16 -27.28 30.20 27.67
N SER A 17 -26.62 29.09 27.36
CA SER A 17 -26.12 28.06 28.28
C SER A 17 -26.94 26.79 28.53
N ASN A 18 -26.25 25.68 28.23
CA ASN A 18 -26.30 24.37 28.87
C ASN A 18 -27.46 23.43 28.51
N LEU A 19 -27.20 22.56 27.53
CA LEU A 19 -27.55 21.14 27.65
C LEU A 19 -26.51 20.28 26.92
N SER A 20 -25.45 19.99 27.67
CA SER A 20 -24.72 18.72 27.75
C SER A 20 -24.91 17.73 26.58
N LEU A 21 -23.99 17.79 25.63
CA LEU A 21 -23.55 16.60 24.88
C LEU A 21 -22.79 15.71 25.86
N HIS A 22 -23.33 14.54 26.19
CA HIS A 22 -22.52 13.44 26.71
C HIS A 22 -22.18 12.46 25.58
N PRO A 23 -20.96 11.88 25.64
CA PRO A 23 -20.29 11.29 24.50
C PRO A 23 -20.50 9.78 24.45
N THR A 24 -20.73 9.23 23.26
CA THR A 24 -20.40 7.83 22.97
C THR A 24 -19.83 7.74 21.56
N GLN A 25 -18.69 8.38 21.33
CA GLN A 25 -17.76 7.90 20.32
C GLN A 25 -16.80 6.96 21.05
N SER A 26 -17.06 5.66 20.90
CA SER A 26 -16.08 4.63 21.21
C SER A 26 -14.95 4.79 20.19
N THR A 27 -13.88 5.42 20.62
CA THR A 27 -12.60 5.51 19.92
C THR A 27 -11.92 4.16 20.03
N THR A 28 -12.13 3.27 19.06
CA THR A 28 -11.29 2.08 18.93
C THR A 28 -10.00 2.47 18.20
N ASN A 29 -8.92 2.62 18.97
CA ASN A 29 -7.55 2.63 18.48
C ASN A 29 -7.33 1.41 17.57
N MET A 30 -7.09 1.63 16.28
CA MET A 30 -6.63 0.56 15.38
C MET A 30 -5.13 0.29 15.63
N PRO A 31 -4.71 -0.96 15.88
CA PRO A 31 -3.33 -1.30 16.20
C PRO A 31 -2.39 -1.19 14.98
N GLY A 32 -1.14 -0.82 15.23
CA GLY A 32 -0.16 -0.42 14.21
C GLY A 32 0.21 -1.48 13.15
N LEU A 33 -0.08 -2.76 13.37
CA LEU A 33 0.31 -3.85 12.46
C LEU A 33 -0.39 -3.76 11.10
N ARG A 34 -1.69 -3.41 11.07
CA ARG A 34 -2.47 -3.29 9.84
C ARG A 34 -1.91 -2.18 8.93
N ALA A 35 -1.66 -1.00 9.49
CA ALA A 35 -1.07 0.13 8.74
C ALA A 35 0.32 -0.20 8.17
N ARG A 36 1.15 -0.91 8.95
CA ARG A 36 2.48 -1.38 8.53
C ARG A 36 2.40 -2.41 7.41
N LEU A 37 1.46 -3.36 7.49
CA LEU A 37 1.21 -4.36 6.45
C LEU A 37 0.77 -3.70 5.14
N ALA A 38 -0.14 -2.71 5.16
CA ALA A 38 -0.57 -1.99 3.95
C ALA A 38 0.59 -1.34 3.18
N LEU A 39 1.49 -0.66 3.91
CA LEU A 39 2.67 0.00 3.32
C LEU A 39 3.66 -1.01 2.74
N ARG A 40 3.91 -2.12 3.45
CA ARG A 40 4.87 -3.15 3.02
C ARG A 40 4.33 -4.08 1.95
N LEU A 41 3.03 -4.28 1.86
CA LEU A 41 2.39 -5.11 0.83
C LEU A 41 2.73 -4.63 -0.58
N HIS A 42 2.77 -3.30 -0.80
CA HIS A 42 3.12 -2.72 -2.10
C HIS A 42 4.58 -3.00 -2.52
N HIS A 43 5.52 -3.01 -1.58
CA HIS A 43 6.93 -3.31 -1.83
C HIS A 43 7.24 -4.82 -1.86
N THR A 44 6.56 -5.59 -1.00
CA THR A 44 6.70 -7.06 -0.90
C THR A 44 6.14 -7.71 -2.17
N ALA A 45 4.94 -7.32 -2.63
CA ALA A 45 4.40 -7.82 -3.89
C ALA A 45 5.29 -7.49 -5.11
N ARG A 46 6.06 -6.39 -5.06
CA ARG A 46 7.05 -6.01 -6.09
C ARG A 46 8.38 -6.79 -6.01
N LYS A 47 8.87 -7.10 -4.80
CA LYS A 47 10.17 -7.76 -4.57
C LYS A 47 10.13 -9.27 -4.75
N TYR A 48 8.97 -9.90 -4.53
CA TYR A 48 8.78 -11.33 -4.74
C TYR A 48 8.61 -11.64 -6.23
N ARG A 49 9.72 -11.56 -6.98
CA ARG A 49 9.87 -12.24 -8.27
C ARG A 49 9.64 -13.73 -8.03
N TYR A 50 8.46 -14.23 -8.39
CA TYR A 50 8.15 -15.66 -8.43
C TYR A 50 8.93 -16.35 -9.56
N GLN A 51 10.26 -16.41 -9.44
CA GLN A 51 11.07 -17.36 -10.18
C GLN A 51 11.08 -18.68 -9.40
N LYS A 52 10.52 -19.74 -10.02
CA LYS A 52 10.67 -21.17 -9.67
C LYS A 52 9.78 -21.82 -8.60
N LEU A 53 8.47 -21.53 -8.52
CA LEU A 53 7.60 -22.35 -7.64
C LEU A 53 6.41 -23.05 -8.29
N PHE A 54 6.10 -22.83 -9.57
CA PHE A 54 4.99 -23.53 -10.22
C PHE A 54 5.38 -24.51 -11.34
N LEU A 55 6.65 -24.55 -11.76
CA LEU A 55 7.11 -25.39 -12.89
C LEU A 55 8.28 -26.33 -12.60
N VAL A 56 8.98 -26.14 -11.48
CA VAL A 56 10.04 -27.05 -11.05
C VAL A 56 9.60 -27.61 -9.71
N GLY A 57 9.36 -28.92 -9.65
CA GLY A 57 8.86 -29.65 -8.49
C GLY A 57 9.82 -29.67 -7.30
N THR A 58 10.15 -28.51 -6.75
CA THR A 58 11.03 -28.36 -5.59
C THR A 58 10.36 -27.47 -4.54
N VAL A 59 9.21 -27.93 -4.04
CA VAL A 59 8.88 -27.77 -2.62
C VAL A 59 8.88 -29.19 -2.08
N PRO A 60 9.63 -29.49 -1.00
CA PRO A 60 9.67 -30.84 -0.45
C PRO A 60 8.25 -31.35 -0.23
N SER A 61 7.93 -32.45 -0.89
CA SER A 61 6.66 -33.16 -0.73
C SER A 61 6.61 -33.73 0.68
N THR A 62 6.20 -32.94 1.66
CA THR A 62 5.76 -33.47 2.95
C THR A 62 4.31 -33.94 2.82
N ALA A 63 3.92 -34.95 3.62
CA ALA A 63 2.60 -35.58 3.61
C ALA A 63 1.40 -34.63 3.80
N SER A 64 1.65 -33.38 4.25
CA SER A 64 0.63 -32.33 4.38
C SER A 64 -0.04 -31.94 3.05
N ASN A 65 0.66 -32.09 1.92
CA ASN A 65 0.22 -31.53 0.64
C ASN A 65 -0.96 -32.27 -0.02
N ALA A 66 -1.12 -33.57 0.20
CA ALA A 66 -2.22 -34.34 -0.37
C ALA A 66 -3.54 -34.11 0.40
N GLY A 67 -3.43 -33.83 1.70
CA GLY A 67 -4.58 -33.46 2.54
C GLY A 67 -5.15 -32.09 2.15
N ASP A 68 -4.29 -31.12 1.83
CA ASP A 68 -4.71 -29.77 1.45
C ASP A 68 -5.56 -29.74 0.17
N GLU A 69 -5.21 -30.55 -0.85
CA GLU A 69 -5.99 -30.64 -2.10
C GLU A 69 -7.43 -31.08 -1.83
N ALA A 70 -7.61 -32.20 -1.12
CA ALA A 70 -8.92 -32.73 -0.79
C ALA A 70 -9.71 -31.79 0.14
N LEU A 71 -9.03 -31.20 1.14
CA LEU A 71 -9.62 -30.27 2.08
C LEU A 71 -10.14 -29.01 1.37
N VAL A 72 -9.31 -28.37 0.54
CA VAL A 72 -9.68 -27.14 -0.18
C VAL A 72 -10.80 -27.44 -1.19
N GLN A 73 -10.73 -28.57 -1.90
CA GLN A 73 -11.77 -28.95 -2.85
C GLN A 73 -13.11 -29.26 -2.18
N GLN A 74 -13.10 -29.90 -1.02
CA GLN A 74 -14.32 -30.21 -0.26
C GLN A 74 -14.93 -28.97 0.39
N ALA A 75 -14.09 -28.06 0.89
CA ALA A 75 -14.53 -26.92 1.68
C ALA A 75 -14.85 -25.66 0.85
N CYS A 76 -14.47 -25.62 -0.44
CA CYS A 76 -14.77 -24.51 -1.35
C CYS A 76 -15.53 -24.92 -2.62
N PRO A 77 -16.67 -25.63 -2.51
CA PRO A 77 -17.38 -26.16 -3.68
C PRO A 77 -17.88 -25.06 -4.62
N GLY A 78 -18.34 -23.92 -4.09
CA GLY A 78 -18.81 -22.78 -4.87
C GLY A 78 -17.66 -22.14 -5.67
N TYR A 79 -16.53 -21.91 -5.00
CA TYR A 79 -15.32 -21.39 -5.67
C TYR A 79 -14.88 -22.27 -6.85
N PHE A 80 -14.85 -23.60 -6.67
CA PHE A 80 -14.45 -24.53 -7.74
C PHE A 80 -15.47 -24.63 -8.88
N ALA A 81 -16.77 -24.52 -8.58
CA ALA A 81 -17.82 -24.49 -9.59
C ALA A 81 -17.68 -23.25 -10.49
N THR A 82 -17.49 -22.09 -9.89
CA THR A 82 -17.28 -20.83 -10.62
C THR A 82 -15.98 -20.83 -11.38
N MET A 83 -14.88 -21.30 -10.77
CA MET A 83 -13.60 -21.43 -11.47
C MET A 83 -13.67 -22.38 -12.67
N SER A 84 -14.37 -23.51 -12.55
CA SER A 84 -14.56 -24.43 -13.68
C SER A 84 -15.36 -23.78 -14.80
N THR A 85 -16.39 -23.01 -14.45
CA THR A 85 -17.21 -22.23 -15.40
C THR A 85 -16.37 -21.17 -16.12
N VAL A 86 -15.61 -20.37 -15.37
CA VAL A 86 -14.73 -19.33 -15.89
C VAL A 86 -13.69 -19.92 -16.83
N LEU A 87 -12.99 -20.96 -16.41
CA LEU A 87 -11.97 -21.61 -17.23
C LEU A 87 -12.58 -22.31 -18.45
N SER A 88 -13.86 -22.70 -18.41
CA SER A 88 -14.52 -23.28 -19.59
C SER A 88 -14.78 -22.27 -20.70
N GLN A 89 -14.96 -21.00 -20.34
CA GLN A 89 -15.31 -19.89 -21.24
C GLN A 89 -14.09 -19.10 -21.72
N LEU A 90 -12.97 -19.15 -20.98
CA LEU A 90 -11.75 -18.43 -21.33
C LEU A 90 -10.86 -19.21 -22.32
N PRO A 91 -10.11 -18.51 -23.18
CA PRO A 91 -9.07 -19.14 -23.96
C PRO A 91 -7.86 -19.51 -23.07
N PRO A 92 -7.13 -20.61 -23.38
CA PRO A 92 -6.02 -21.10 -22.53
C PRO A 92 -4.92 -20.10 -22.21
N ASN A 93 -4.64 -19.16 -23.11
CA ASN A 93 -3.64 -18.11 -22.93
C ASN A 93 -4.03 -17.09 -21.83
N GLN A 94 -5.29 -17.08 -21.39
CA GLN A 94 -5.76 -16.20 -20.31
C GLN A 94 -5.79 -16.89 -18.93
N TYR A 95 -5.71 -18.23 -18.87
CA TYR A 95 -5.79 -18.96 -17.60
C TYR A 95 -4.73 -18.47 -16.61
N GLY A 96 -3.47 -18.33 -17.04
CA GLY A 96 -2.39 -17.90 -16.15
C GLY A 96 -2.61 -16.52 -15.56
N ARG A 97 -3.29 -15.63 -16.28
CA ARG A 97 -3.64 -14.29 -15.78
C ARG A 97 -4.68 -14.37 -14.69
N VAL A 98 -5.74 -15.17 -14.86
CA VAL A 98 -6.80 -15.34 -13.86
C VAL A 98 -6.22 -15.95 -12.57
N TYR A 99 -5.47 -17.04 -12.68
CA TYR A 99 -4.84 -17.68 -11.51
C TYR A 99 -3.90 -16.74 -10.76
N SER A 100 -3.14 -15.91 -11.47
CA SER A 100 -2.27 -14.90 -10.87
C SER A 100 -3.06 -13.87 -10.03
N GLY A 101 -4.22 -13.43 -10.50
CA GLY A 101 -5.03 -12.43 -9.82
C GLY A 101 -5.75 -12.96 -8.61
N LEU A 102 -6.31 -14.15 -8.76
CA LEU A 102 -6.92 -14.85 -7.64
C LEU A 102 -5.85 -15.14 -6.58
N ARG A 103 -4.62 -15.51 -6.98
CA ARG A 103 -3.50 -15.67 -6.03
C ARG A 103 -3.24 -14.39 -5.25
N HIS A 104 -3.25 -13.21 -5.89
CA HIS A 104 -3.10 -11.95 -5.16
C HIS A 104 -4.28 -11.68 -4.24
N THR A 105 -5.50 -11.91 -4.70
CA THR A 105 -6.71 -11.76 -3.88
C THR A 105 -6.63 -12.66 -2.63
N ILE A 106 -6.28 -13.93 -2.82
CA ILE A 106 -6.08 -14.92 -1.75
C ILE A 106 -4.96 -14.47 -0.80
N PHE A 107 -3.84 -13.98 -1.34
CA PHE A 107 -2.73 -13.48 -0.52
C PHE A 107 -3.16 -12.28 0.34
N TYR A 108 -3.81 -11.29 -0.25
CA TYR A 108 -4.33 -10.13 0.48
C TYR A 108 -5.35 -10.55 1.53
N LEU A 109 -6.31 -11.41 1.17
CA LEU A 109 -7.27 -11.98 2.11
C LEU A 109 -6.59 -12.73 3.26
N THR A 110 -5.52 -13.48 2.99
CA THR A 110 -4.74 -14.15 4.03
C THR A 110 -4.05 -13.15 4.94
N VAL A 111 -3.48 -12.07 4.40
CA VAL A 111 -2.85 -11.00 5.20
C VAL A 111 -3.89 -10.32 6.09
N TYR A 112 -5.09 -10.05 5.57
CA TYR A 112 -6.20 -9.56 6.36
C TYR A 112 -6.53 -10.52 7.50
N LEU A 113 -6.77 -11.79 7.22
CA LEU A 113 -7.14 -12.79 8.23
C LEU A 113 -6.06 -13.01 9.29
N VAL A 114 -4.78 -12.88 8.93
CA VAL A 114 -3.66 -12.95 9.89
C VAL A 114 -3.64 -11.74 10.83
N SER A 115 -4.09 -10.57 10.35
CA SER A 115 -4.01 -9.28 11.06
C SER A 115 -5.37 -8.73 11.47
N ALA A 116 -6.43 -9.53 11.42
CA ALA A 116 -7.78 -9.09 11.73
C ALA A 116 -8.04 -9.17 13.24
N ASP A 117 -8.29 -8.01 13.85
CA ASP A 117 -8.69 -7.91 15.25
C ASP A 117 -10.20 -8.06 15.42
N ASP A 118 -10.98 -7.73 14.38
CA ASP A 118 -12.44 -7.78 14.37
C ASP A 118 -12.98 -8.66 13.21
N PRO A 119 -13.66 -9.78 13.51
CA PRO A 119 -14.28 -10.61 12.49
C PRO A 119 -15.50 -9.95 11.80
N GLU A 120 -16.10 -8.91 12.38
CA GLU A 120 -17.27 -8.23 11.81
C GLU A 120 -16.93 -7.43 10.53
N GLU A 121 -15.67 -7.06 10.33
CA GLU A 121 -15.19 -6.35 9.13
C GLU A 121 -15.01 -7.25 7.89
N LEU A 122 -15.08 -8.58 8.06
CA LEU A 122 -14.82 -9.53 6.97
C LEU A 122 -15.73 -9.32 5.74
N PRO A 123 -17.05 -9.11 5.86
CA PRO A 123 -17.93 -8.90 4.70
C PRO A 123 -17.50 -7.72 3.82
N GLN A 124 -17.11 -6.60 4.45
CA GLN A 124 -16.63 -5.41 3.75
C GLN A 124 -15.32 -5.70 3.00
N TYR A 125 -14.44 -6.49 3.62
CA TYR A 125 -13.19 -6.90 2.98
C TYR A 125 -13.41 -7.83 1.77
N LEU A 126 -14.42 -8.71 1.83
CA LEU A 126 -14.81 -9.54 0.70
C LEU A 126 -15.34 -8.68 -0.46
N GLU A 127 -16.13 -7.64 -0.17
CA GLU A 127 -16.59 -6.68 -1.18
C GLU A 127 -15.42 -6.00 -1.92
N TYR A 128 -14.43 -5.48 -1.19
CA TYR A 128 -13.21 -4.92 -1.80
C TYR A 128 -12.41 -5.95 -2.61
N SER A 129 -12.44 -7.22 -2.19
CA SER A 129 -11.79 -8.31 -2.92
C SER A 129 -12.46 -8.58 -4.26
N TYR A 130 -13.80 -8.51 -4.32
CA TYR A 130 -14.54 -8.64 -5.57
C TYR A 130 -14.29 -7.45 -6.50
N GLU A 131 -14.34 -6.21 -5.99
CA GLU A 131 -14.03 -5.01 -6.77
C GLU A 131 -12.61 -5.03 -7.36
N TYR A 132 -11.64 -5.53 -6.59
CA TYR A 132 -10.27 -5.71 -7.06
C TYR A 132 -10.21 -6.69 -8.23
N ILE A 133 -10.92 -7.82 -8.15
CA ILE A 133 -10.97 -8.80 -9.24
C ILE A 133 -11.62 -8.17 -10.47
N ASP A 134 -12.74 -7.47 -10.32
CA ASP A 134 -13.43 -6.79 -11.43
C ASP A 134 -12.53 -5.75 -12.11
N SER A 135 -11.81 -4.95 -11.32
CA SER A 135 -10.88 -3.94 -11.84
C SER A 135 -9.64 -4.55 -12.50
N ALA A 136 -9.06 -5.59 -11.90
CA ALA A 136 -7.89 -6.27 -12.43
C ALA A 136 -8.21 -7.19 -13.62
N TYR A 137 -9.47 -7.60 -13.77
CA TYR A 137 -9.97 -8.53 -14.79
C TYR A 137 -11.32 -8.08 -15.38
N PRO A 138 -11.34 -7.01 -16.20
CA PRO A 138 -12.60 -6.50 -16.79
C PRO A 138 -13.35 -7.49 -17.68
N TYR A 139 -12.72 -8.60 -18.06
CA TYR A 139 -13.28 -9.66 -18.89
C TYR A 139 -13.50 -10.97 -18.11
N PHE A 140 -13.66 -10.88 -16.79
CA PHE A 140 -13.99 -12.05 -15.98
C PHE A 140 -15.38 -12.58 -16.39
N PRO A 141 -15.52 -13.83 -16.86
CA PRO A 141 -16.71 -14.31 -17.57
C PRO A 141 -17.81 -14.82 -16.62
N ALA A 142 -17.86 -14.30 -15.40
CA ALA A 142 -18.86 -14.61 -14.38
C ALA A 142 -18.98 -13.41 -13.43
N PRO A 143 -20.10 -13.24 -12.71
CA PRO A 143 -20.13 -12.36 -11.55
C PRO A 143 -19.02 -12.75 -10.56
N THR A 144 -18.21 -11.78 -10.12
CA THR A 144 -17.10 -12.05 -9.19
C THR A 144 -17.60 -12.57 -7.85
N GLN A 145 -18.82 -12.17 -7.44
CA GLN A 145 -19.48 -12.62 -6.22
C GLN A 145 -19.73 -14.15 -6.20
N ASP A 146 -19.86 -14.77 -7.38
CA ASP A 146 -20.02 -16.22 -7.50
C ASP A 146 -18.72 -16.97 -7.15
N LEU A 147 -17.59 -16.29 -6.94
CA LEU A 147 -16.36 -16.97 -6.50
C LEU A 147 -16.45 -17.49 -5.05
N HIS A 148 -17.45 -17.09 -4.26
CA HIS A 148 -17.61 -17.55 -2.88
C HIS A 148 -16.33 -17.36 -2.05
N LEU A 149 -15.81 -16.13 -2.00
CA LEU A 149 -14.60 -15.81 -1.24
C LEU A 149 -14.78 -15.99 0.28
N ASP A 150 -16.01 -16.09 0.77
CA ASP A 150 -16.35 -16.49 2.13
C ASP A 150 -15.95 -17.95 2.41
N GLU A 151 -16.21 -18.89 1.49
CA GLU A 151 -15.72 -20.26 1.59
C GLU A 151 -14.19 -20.30 1.65
N VAL A 152 -13.55 -19.48 0.80
CA VAL A 152 -12.10 -19.34 0.75
C VAL A 152 -11.56 -18.80 2.07
N ALA A 153 -12.17 -17.74 2.63
CA ALA A 153 -11.76 -17.15 3.90
C ALA A 153 -11.82 -18.16 5.06
N ASN A 154 -12.87 -18.97 5.12
CA ASN A 154 -13.03 -20.02 6.13
C ASN A 154 -11.90 -21.06 6.06
N VAL A 155 -11.56 -21.52 4.85
CA VAL A 155 -10.46 -22.46 4.65
C VAL A 155 -9.11 -21.84 5.00
N LEU A 156 -8.87 -20.59 4.58
CA LEU A 156 -7.65 -19.86 4.91
C LEU A 156 -7.48 -19.71 6.42
N ASN A 157 -8.54 -19.39 7.16
CA ASN A 157 -8.50 -19.34 8.63
C ASN A 157 -8.06 -20.68 9.25
N GLY A 158 -8.66 -21.79 8.82
CA GLY A 158 -8.25 -23.12 9.28
C GLY A 158 -6.78 -23.43 8.96
N MET A 159 -6.32 -23.03 7.77
CA MET A 159 -4.92 -23.19 7.36
C MET A 159 -3.96 -22.27 8.13
N ILE A 160 -4.37 -21.06 8.49
CA ILE A 160 -3.62 -20.12 9.35
C ILE A 160 -3.43 -20.74 10.73
N THR A 161 -4.52 -21.22 11.36
CA THR A 161 -4.46 -21.89 12.66
C THR A 161 -3.53 -23.10 12.62
N ALA A 162 -3.66 -23.97 11.61
CA ALA A 162 -2.80 -25.14 11.46
C ALA A 162 -1.33 -24.76 11.22
N ALA A 163 -1.08 -23.68 10.47
CA ALA A 163 0.26 -23.18 10.20
C ALA A 163 0.93 -22.59 11.45
N ARG A 164 0.19 -21.86 12.30
CA ARG A 164 0.68 -21.37 13.60
C ARG A 164 1.10 -22.52 14.52
N VAL A 165 0.28 -23.57 14.62
CA VAL A 165 0.58 -24.77 15.43
C VAL A 165 1.82 -25.51 14.92
N SER A 166 1.98 -25.59 13.59
CA SER A 166 3.07 -26.35 12.97
C SER A 166 4.40 -25.57 12.91
N ASN A 167 4.39 -24.26 13.13
CA ASN A 167 5.55 -23.38 12.99
C ASN A 167 5.71 -22.52 14.25
N PRO A 168 6.48 -22.97 15.25
CA PRO A 168 6.63 -22.26 16.52
C PRO A 168 7.07 -20.79 16.37
N HIS A 169 7.95 -20.49 15.40
CA HIS A 169 8.42 -19.13 15.09
C HIS A 169 7.38 -18.21 14.45
N LEU A 170 6.19 -18.72 14.09
CA LEU A 170 5.06 -17.95 13.55
C LEU A 170 3.81 -18.09 14.43
N ALA A 171 3.92 -18.71 15.61
CA ALA A 171 2.77 -19.01 16.46
C ALA A 171 2.02 -17.73 16.88
N THR A 172 2.76 -16.65 17.09
CA THR A 172 2.27 -15.33 17.49
C THR A 172 2.10 -14.36 16.33
N ALA A 173 2.37 -14.79 15.09
CA ALA A 173 2.32 -13.91 13.92
C ALA A 173 0.92 -13.31 13.72
N GLY A 174 0.81 -11.98 13.87
CA GLY A 174 -0.45 -11.25 13.74
C GLY A 174 -1.35 -11.30 14.98
N LEU A 175 -0.88 -11.87 16.08
CA LEU A 175 -1.51 -11.72 17.40
C LEU A 175 -0.87 -10.53 18.13
N PRO A 176 -1.60 -9.88 19.06
CA PRO A 176 -1.00 -8.87 19.93
C PRO A 176 0.17 -9.49 20.73
N PRO A 177 1.27 -8.74 20.94
CA PRO A 177 2.42 -9.24 21.69
C PRO A 177 2.01 -9.59 23.12
N SER A 178 2.59 -10.68 23.65
CA SER A 178 2.45 -11.01 25.08
C SER A 178 3.30 -10.06 25.92
N GLU A 179 2.94 -9.86 27.19
CA GLU A 179 3.66 -8.94 28.12
C GLU A 179 5.16 -9.25 28.23
N ASP A 180 5.58 -10.47 27.92
CA ASP A 180 6.96 -10.96 28.02
C ASP A 180 7.72 -11.01 26.68
N GLU A 181 7.08 -10.71 25.54
CA GLU A 181 7.65 -10.92 24.20
C GLU A 181 7.81 -9.59 23.43
N GLU A 182 8.96 -8.93 23.61
CA GLU A 182 9.36 -7.75 22.83
C GLU A 182 9.78 -8.16 21.41
N LEU A 183 8.82 -8.17 20.48
CA LEU A 183 9.12 -8.13 19.04
C LEU A 183 9.16 -6.69 18.57
N ASP A 184 10.21 -6.32 17.83
CA ASP A 184 10.25 -5.03 17.17
C ASP A 184 9.11 -4.93 16.13
N ASP A 185 8.64 -3.71 15.87
CA ASP A 185 7.53 -3.46 14.95
C ASP A 185 7.78 -4.05 13.53
N GLU A 186 9.04 -4.20 13.17
CA GLU A 186 9.48 -4.78 11.92
C GLU A 186 9.38 -6.33 11.92
N GLY A 187 9.67 -6.98 13.05
CA GLY A 187 9.55 -8.41 13.29
C GLY A 187 8.12 -8.91 13.18
N GLU A 188 7.17 -8.25 13.82
CA GLU A 188 5.74 -8.60 13.77
C GLU A 188 5.21 -8.59 12.33
N THR A 189 5.53 -7.51 11.60
CA THR A 189 5.10 -7.34 10.20
C THR A 189 5.72 -8.41 9.30
N ARG A 190 6.99 -8.75 9.54
CA ARG A 190 7.71 -9.79 8.78
C ARG A 190 7.10 -11.17 9.01
N GLN A 191 6.78 -11.52 10.26
CA GLN A 191 6.18 -12.81 10.60
C GLN A 191 4.76 -12.94 10.01
N ALA A 192 3.94 -11.89 10.09
CA ALA A 192 2.60 -11.88 9.50
C ALA A 192 2.64 -12.09 7.97
N LEU A 193 3.53 -11.38 7.26
CA LEU A 193 3.73 -11.58 5.82
C LEU A 193 4.27 -12.98 5.48
N GLN A 194 5.16 -13.52 6.30
CA GLN A 194 5.71 -14.86 6.12
C GLN A 194 4.61 -15.93 6.28
N LEU A 195 3.79 -15.82 7.31
CA LEU A 195 2.65 -16.71 7.53
C LEU A 195 1.65 -16.65 6.38
N ALA A 196 1.27 -15.43 5.96
CA ALA A 196 0.36 -15.25 4.84
C ALA A 196 0.92 -15.80 3.52
N THR A 197 2.24 -15.69 3.31
CA THR A 197 2.92 -16.27 2.15
C THR A 197 2.83 -17.80 2.15
N ILE A 198 3.11 -18.45 3.29
CA ILE A 198 3.06 -19.91 3.41
C ILE A 198 1.65 -20.41 3.14
N VAL A 199 0.65 -19.82 3.80
CA VAL A 199 -0.76 -20.24 3.67
C VAL A 199 -1.27 -19.99 2.24
N GLY A 200 -1.06 -18.79 1.70
CA GLY A 200 -1.50 -18.45 0.35
C GLY A 200 -0.86 -19.33 -0.73
N GLN A 201 0.41 -19.74 -0.57
CA GLN A 201 1.07 -20.68 -1.48
C GLN A 201 0.46 -22.08 -1.39
N ARG A 202 0.19 -22.59 -0.18
CA ARG A 202 -0.45 -23.90 0.01
C ARG A 202 -1.84 -23.94 -0.62
N PHE A 203 -2.66 -22.92 -0.35
CA PHE A 203 -4.00 -22.79 -0.94
C PHE A 203 -3.94 -22.70 -2.47
N GLY A 204 -3.12 -21.79 -3.00
CA GLY A 204 -3.00 -21.61 -4.46
C GLY A 204 -2.50 -22.89 -5.17
N ARG A 205 -1.60 -23.64 -4.54
CA ARG A 205 -1.15 -24.94 -5.04
C ARG A 205 -2.28 -25.98 -5.00
N ALA A 206 -3.05 -26.05 -3.91
CA ALA A 206 -4.19 -26.97 -3.79
C ALA A 206 -5.22 -26.70 -4.90
N VAL A 207 -5.58 -25.44 -5.13
CA VAL A 207 -6.47 -25.03 -6.22
C VAL A 207 -5.92 -25.43 -7.60
N PHE A 208 -4.62 -25.23 -7.83
CA PHE A 208 -3.98 -25.62 -9.08
C PHE A 208 -4.00 -27.14 -9.30
N LEU A 209 -3.70 -27.91 -8.25
CA LEU A 209 -3.71 -29.37 -8.29
C LEU A 209 -5.10 -29.94 -8.52
N ALA A 210 -6.14 -29.35 -7.92
CA ALA A 210 -7.53 -29.75 -8.16
C ALA A 210 -7.94 -29.56 -9.63
N HIS A 211 -7.43 -28.52 -10.32
CA HIS A 211 -7.68 -28.29 -11.75
C HIS A 211 -6.76 -29.10 -12.69
N ARG A 212 -5.79 -29.88 -12.16
CA ARG A 212 -4.77 -30.57 -12.98
C ARG A 212 -5.36 -31.45 -14.06
N GLN A 213 -6.46 -32.15 -13.75
CA GLN A 213 -7.06 -33.11 -14.69
C GLN A 213 -7.72 -32.38 -15.86
N MET A 214 -8.36 -31.24 -15.59
CA MET A 214 -8.93 -30.38 -16.62
C MET A 214 -7.83 -29.86 -17.55
N PHE A 215 -6.69 -29.42 -17.00
CA PHE A 215 -5.56 -28.95 -17.81
C PHE A 215 -4.97 -30.05 -18.67
N ARG A 216 -4.75 -31.25 -18.10
CA ARG A 216 -4.26 -32.40 -18.87
C ARG A 216 -5.16 -32.76 -20.05
N ASN A 217 -6.47 -32.62 -19.89
CA ASN A 217 -7.44 -33.01 -20.92
C ASN A 217 -7.66 -31.92 -21.99
N ARG A 218 -7.51 -30.63 -21.63
CA ARG A 218 -7.89 -29.50 -22.51
C ARG A 218 -6.71 -28.72 -23.09
N LEU A 219 -5.53 -28.78 -22.46
CA LEU A 219 -4.40 -27.93 -22.84
C LEU A 219 -3.36 -28.70 -23.65
N SER A 220 -2.97 -28.14 -24.80
CA SER A 220 -1.79 -28.61 -25.52
C SER A 220 -0.51 -28.29 -24.72
N TRP A 221 0.62 -28.84 -25.16
CA TRP A 221 1.92 -28.45 -24.60
C TRP A 221 2.20 -26.94 -24.77
N TRP A 222 1.75 -26.34 -25.88
CA TRP A 222 1.89 -24.89 -26.10
C TRP A 222 1.02 -24.08 -25.14
N ASP A 223 -0.20 -24.54 -24.85
CA ASP A 223 -1.08 -23.89 -23.89
C ASP A 223 -0.54 -23.98 -22.46
N HIS A 224 0.10 -25.11 -22.09
CA HIS A 224 0.83 -25.21 -20.83
C HIS A 224 1.97 -24.19 -20.74
N PHE A 225 2.69 -23.98 -21.84
CA PHE A 225 3.72 -22.94 -21.89
C PHE A 225 3.13 -21.53 -21.77
N GLN A 226 1.97 -21.24 -22.37
CA GLN A 226 1.30 -19.95 -22.23
C GLN A 226 0.72 -19.72 -20.83
N LEU A 227 0.09 -20.75 -20.23
CA LEU A 227 -0.32 -20.75 -18.83
C LEU A 227 0.86 -20.35 -17.91
N SER A 228 2.01 -20.99 -18.14
CA SER A 228 3.28 -20.72 -17.47
C SER A 228 3.84 -19.31 -17.68
N ARG A 229 3.56 -18.69 -18.84
CA ARG A 229 3.92 -17.29 -19.12
C ARG A 229 2.93 -16.32 -18.48
N GLY A 230 1.64 -16.66 -18.41
CA GLY A 230 0.63 -15.86 -17.74
C GLY A 230 0.93 -15.66 -16.26
N PHE A 231 1.47 -16.67 -15.58
CA PHE A 231 2.00 -16.54 -14.21
C PHE A 231 3.22 -15.59 -14.09
N ARG A 232 3.94 -15.32 -15.19
CA ARG A 232 5.14 -14.46 -15.24
C ARG A 232 4.88 -13.04 -15.75
N GLN A 233 3.79 -12.84 -16.50
CA GLN A 233 3.40 -11.56 -17.09
C GLN A 233 2.50 -10.75 -16.15
N GLU A 234 2.78 -10.78 -14.85
CA GLU A 234 2.11 -9.90 -13.91
C GLU A 234 2.49 -8.46 -14.24
N ASP A 235 1.56 -7.74 -14.88
CA ASP A 235 1.71 -6.32 -15.16
C ASP A 235 1.70 -5.57 -13.82
N PHE A 236 2.86 -5.01 -13.47
CA PHE A 236 3.07 -4.15 -12.29
C PHE A 236 2.26 -2.84 -12.33
N SER A 237 1.51 -2.59 -13.41
CA SER A 237 0.58 -1.47 -13.60
C SER A 237 -0.82 -1.73 -13.04
N ARG A 238 -1.08 -2.93 -12.50
CA ARG A 238 -2.39 -3.25 -11.93
C ARG A 238 -2.66 -2.40 -10.68
N PRO A 239 -3.91 -1.94 -10.51
CA PRO A 239 -4.30 -1.23 -9.30
C PRO A 239 -3.97 -2.10 -8.11
N THR A 240 -3.34 -1.53 -7.08
CA THR A 240 -3.27 -2.20 -5.77
C THR A 240 -4.69 -2.39 -5.28
N MET A 241 -4.99 -3.52 -4.63
CA MET A 241 -6.23 -3.69 -3.89
C MET A 241 -6.37 -2.46 -2.98
N ARG A 242 -7.43 -1.66 -3.19
CA ARG A 242 -7.73 -0.49 -2.38
C ARG A 242 -8.30 -0.98 -1.06
N TRP A 243 -7.44 -1.56 -0.24
CA TRP A 243 -7.76 -1.76 1.17
C TRP A 243 -7.77 -0.38 1.81
N SER A 244 -8.97 0.17 1.99
CA SER A 244 -9.18 1.11 3.06
C SER A 244 -9.11 0.33 4.37
N ILE A 245 -7.90 0.24 4.96
CA ILE A 245 -7.81 0.67 6.36
C ILE A 245 -8.46 2.04 6.36
N ASN A 246 -9.08 2.50 7.42
CA ASN A 246 -9.29 3.93 7.57
C ASN A 246 -7.95 4.72 7.34
N ARG A 247 -7.55 5.01 6.09
CA ARG A 247 -7.73 6.35 5.60
C ARG A 247 -9.15 6.68 6.03
N ARG A 248 -9.24 7.22 7.25
CA ARG A 248 -9.88 8.51 7.37
C ARG A 248 -9.62 9.16 6.01
N GLU A 249 -10.65 9.59 5.33
CA GLU A 249 -10.50 10.88 4.70
C GLU A 249 -9.92 11.75 5.84
N VAL A 250 -8.58 11.75 5.99
CA VAL A 250 -7.84 12.99 6.06
C VAL A 250 -8.55 13.68 4.93
N PRO A 251 -9.37 14.69 5.22
CA PRO A 251 -9.79 15.56 4.16
C PRO A 251 -8.53 15.78 3.32
N ASP A 252 -8.63 16.10 2.04
CA ASP A 252 -7.57 16.97 1.53
C ASP A 252 -7.69 18.29 2.34
N ILE A 253 -7.32 18.27 3.64
CA ILE A 253 -6.42 19.25 4.18
C ILE A 253 -5.25 19.04 3.24
N ALA A 254 -5.25 19.82 2.17
CA ALA A 254 -4.02 20.27 1.58
C ALA A 254 -3.25 20.85 2.76
N LEU A 255 -2.53 19.97 3.48
CA LEU A 255 -1.54 20.37 4.44
C LEU A 255 -0.65 21.28 3.60
N PRO A 256 -0.52 22.55 4.00
CA PRO A 256 0.21 23.54 3.20
C PRO A 256 1.49 22.91 2.69
N GLU A 257 1.80 23.04 1.40
CA GLU A 257 3.02 22.41 0.84
C GLU A 257 4.29 22.88 1.58
N ASP A 258 4.20 24.03 2.25
CA ASP A 258 5.21 24.66 3.09
C ASP A 258 5.46 23.91 4.43
N ASP A 259 4.59 22.98 4.83
CA ASP A 259 4.70 22.21 6.09
C ASP A 259 5.48 20.89 5.92
N TYR A 260 6.22 20.73 4.82
CA TYR A 260 7.09 19.58 4.58
C TYR A 260 8.57 19.95 4.75
N GLN A 261 9.32 19.08 5.38
CA GLN A 261 10.77 19.19 5.52
C GLN A 261 11.47 18.03 4.79
N PRO A 262 12.55 18.31 4.03
CA PRO A 262 13.34 17.27 3.39
C PRO A 262 14.12 16.47 4.43
N THR A 263 14.22 15.15 4.24
CA THR A 263 14.95 14.23 5.12
C THR A 263 16.05 13.50 4.37
N GLY A 264 16.89 12.77 5.12
CA GLY A 264 18.02 12.03 4.57
C GLY A 264 19.19 12.93 4.13
N GLU A 265 20.14 12.34 3.43
CA GLU A 265 21.35 13.03 2.97
C GLU A 265 21.02 14.14 1.94
N ARG A 266 21.80 15.24 1.98
CA ARG A 266 21.72 16.30 0.97
C ARG A 266 22.22 15.78 -0.37
N ILE A 267 21.59 16.20 -1.45
CA ILE A 267 22.06 15.88 -2.81
C ILE A 267 23.28 16.77 -3.09
N PRO A 268 24.41 16.22 -3.56
CA PRO A 268 25.60 17.00 -3.87
C PRO A 268 25.45 17.76 -5.19
N PHE A 269 26.04 18.96 -5.27
CA PHE A 269 25.97 19.86 -6.43
C PHE A 269 26.15 19.18 -7.80
N PRO A 270 27.16 18.29 -8.02
CA PRO A 270 27.39 17.69 -9.33
C PRO A 270 26.22 16.85 -9.87
N GLU A 271 25.27 16.45 -9.03
CA GLU A 271 24.10 15.70 -9.47
C GLU A 271 23.08 16.58 -10.21
N PHE A 272 22.92 17.84 -9.83
CA PHE A 272 21.87 18.71 -10.36
C PHE A 272 22.38 19.97 -11.09
N CYS A 273 23.65 20.36 -10.92
CA CYS A 273 24.22 21.50 -11.62
C CYS A 273 25.76 21.44 -11.75
N GLU A 274 26.29 22.36 -12.55
CA GLU A 274 27.71 22.63 -12.71
C GLU A 274 27.98 24.15 -12.53
N PRO A 275 29.19 24.56 -12.09
CA PRO A 275 29.56 25.98 -12.02
C PRO A 275 29.48 26.65 -13.39
N ALA A 276 28.98 27.88 -13.44
CA ALA A 276 28.98 28.72 -14.63
C ALA A 276 29.91 29.92 -14.44
N ALA A 277 30.53 30.40 -15.52
CA ALA A 277 31.23 31.68 -15.50
C ALA A 277 30.27 32.81 -15.87
N ASP A 278 30.46 34.01 -15.31
CA ASP A 278 29.60 35.17 -15.59
C ASP A 278 29.53 35.49 -17.09
N ALA A 279 30.62 35.24 -17.83
CA ALA A 279 30.70 35.45 -19.27
C ALA A 279 29.81 34.50 -20.09
N ASP A 280 29.42 33.35 -19.53
CA ASP A 280 28.59 32.34 -20.19
C ASP A 280 27.08 32.62 -20.02
N ILE A 281 26.72 33.57 -19.16
CA ILE A 281 25.34 33.89 -18.82
C ILE A 281 24.81 34.92 -19.81
N PRO A 282 23.70 34.63 -20.53
CA PRO A 282 23.10 35.60 -21.42
C PRO A 282 22.71 36.89 -20.68
N ALA A 283 22.97 38.05 -21.29
CA ALA A 283 22.62 39.34 -20.72
C ALA A 283 21.13 39.41 -20.37
N GLY A 284 20.81 39.86 -19.15
CA GLY A 284 19.44 39.95 -18.63
C GLY A 284 18.86 38.63 -18.09
N THR A 285 19.69 37.60 -17.91
CA THR A 285 19.26 36.37 -17.21
C THR A 285 19.14 36.62 -15.72
N SER A 286 17.95 36.37 -15.16
CA SER A 286 17.67 36.44 -13.72
C SER A 286 17.49 35.05 -13.13
N CYS A 287 17.88 34.87 -11.87
CA CYS A 287 17.62 33.68 -11.08
C CYS A 287 16.13 33.63 -10.75
N SER A 288 15.39 32.64 -11.25
CA SER A 288 13.93 32.56 -11.06
C SER A 288 13.50 32.20 -9.62
N VAL A 289 14.45 31.89 -8.74
CA VAL A 289 14.20 31.60 -7.31
C VAL A 289 14.15 32.90 -6.49
N CYS A 290 15.12 33.80 -6.64
CA CYS A 290 15.22 35.05 -5.88
C CYS A 290 14.84 36.30 -6.69
N LEU A 291 14.66 36.16 -8.02
CA LEU A 291 14.34 37.23 -8.98
C LEU A 291 15.44 38.30 -9.14
N VAL A 292 16.67 38.01 -8.72
CA VAL A 292 17.87 38.86 -8.89
C VAL A 292 18.68 38.39 -10.09
N ASP A 293 19.52 39.26 -10.66
CA ASP A 293 20.41 38.93 -11.78
C ASP A 293 21.27 37.70 -11.45
N ALA A 294 21.32 36.73 -12.37
CA ALA A 294 21.99 35.45 -12.12
C ALA A 294 23.51 35.60 -11.92
N VAL A 295 24.09 36.70 -12.40
CA VAL A 295 25.51 37.07 -12.21
C VAL A 295 25.80 37.69 -10.83
N ASP A 296 24.78 38.15 -10.11
CA ASP A 296 24.93 38.78 -8.79
C ASP A 296 24.82 37.73 -7.68
N ALA A 297 25.79 36.82 -7.63
CA ALA A 297 25.82 35.66 -6.73
C ALA A 297 27.06 35.69 -5.83
N GLU A 298 26.89 35.65 -4.51
CA GLU A 298 28.03 35.61 -3.57
C GLU A 298 28.92 34.36 -3.77
N GLU A 299 28.30 33.21 -4.04
CA GLU A 299 28.97 31.92 -4.26
C GLU A 299 29.05 31.52 -5.75
N GLY A 300 28.77 32.47 -6.64
CA GLY A 300 28.81 32.27 -8.09
C GLY A 300 27.57 31.60 -8.70
N PRO A 301 27.39 31.73 -10.02
CA PRO A 301 26.28 31.12 -10.71
C PRO A 301 26.53 29.65 -11.04
N VAL A 302 25.43 28.91 -11.18
CA VAL A 302 25.41 27.51 -11.61
C VAL A 302 24.49 27.32 -12.80
N ARG A 303 24.83 26.35 -13.64
CA ARG A 303 24.03 25.91 -14.78
C ARG A 303 23.49 24.52 -14.52
N THR A 304 22.18 24.34 -14.72
CA THR A 304 21.53 23.03 -14.68
C THR A 304 21.76 22.26 -15.99
N LYS A 305 21.55 20.93 -16.00
CA LYS A 305 21.66 20.10 -17.21
C LYS A 305 20.75 20.55 -18.36
N CYS A 306 19.60 21.13 -18.01
CA CYS A 306 18.65 21.70 -18.98
C CYS A 306 19.07 23.08 -19.53
N GLY A 307 20.19 23.64 -19.05
CA GLY A 307 20.76 24.89 -19.55
C GLY A 307 20.29 26.17 -18.84
N HIS A 308 19.47 26.08 -17.80
CA HIS A 308 19.03 27.24 -17.02
C HIS A 308 20.03 27.61 -15.92
N PHE A 309 20.16 28.92 -15.66
CA PHE A 309 21.12 29.50 -14.73
C PHE A 309 20.45 29.97 -13.42
N PHE A 310 21.14 29.76 -12.31
CA PHE A 310 20.70 30.13 -10.95
C PHE A 310 21.90 30.55 -10.11
N HIS A 311 21.67 31.19 -8.97
CA HIS A 311 22.69 31.26 -7.93
C HIS A 311 22.89 29.88 -7.30
N SER A 312 24.13 29.51 -7.00
CA SER A 312 24.47 28.23 -6.35
C SER A 312 23.62 27.98 -5.10
N VAL A 313 23.59 28.95 -4.18
CA VAL A 313 22.82 28.90 -2.93
C VAL A 313 21.32 28.77 -3.17
N CYS A 314 20.78 29.51 -4.14
CA CYS A 314 19.34 29.46 -4.43
C CYS A 314 18.90 28.09 -4.95
N LEU A 315 19.69 27.50 -5.85
CA LEU A 315 19.38 26.19 -6.40
C LEU A 315 19.60 25.08 -5.37
N ASP A 316 20.62 25.22 -4.52
CA ASP A 316 20.85 24.29 -3.42
C ASP A 316 19.69 24.31 -2.42
N ALA A 317 19.25 25.49 -1.97
CA ALA A 317 18.09 25.62 -1.09
C ALA A 317 16.81 25.08 -1.73
N TRP A 318 16.61 25.30 -3.04
CA TRP A 318 15.49 24.71 -3.77
C TRP A 318 15.48 23.18 -3.69
N VAL A 319 16.61 22.53 -3.99
CA VAL A 319 16.73 21.06 -4.04
C VAL A 319 16.77 20.45 -2.63
N ASN A 320 17.46 21.11 -1.69
CA ASN A 320 17.84 20.52 -0.42
C ASN A 320 17.08 21.03 0.80
N GLU A 321 16.34 22.15 0.71
CA GLU A 321 15.75 22.81 1.88
C GLU A 321 14.27 23.11 1.72
N SER A 322 13.78 23.35 0.49
CA SER A 322 12.41 23.83 0.25
C SER A 322 11.29 22.89 0.70
N GLY A 323 11.55 21.59 0.86
CA GLY A 323 10.53 20.58 1.19
C GLY A 323 9.46 20.37 0.11
N GLN A 324 9.54 21.13 -1.00
CA GLN A 324 8.55 21.10 -2.05
C GLN A 324 8.57 19.78 -2.81
N ARG A 325 7.40 19.38 -3.33
CA ARG A 325 7.27 18.14 -4.11
C ARG A 325 8.10 18.19 -5.40
N THR A 326 8.31 19.40 -5.91
CA THR A 326 9.01 19.71 -7.16
C THR A 326 10.45 20.14 -6.94
N ALA A 327 10.99 20.00 -5.73
CA ALA A 327 12.36 20.36 -5.38
C ALA A 327 13.41 19.69 -6.28
N ASN A 328 13.11 18.52 -6.85
CA ASN A 328 14.02 17.80 -7.76
C ASN A 328 13.92 18.22 -9.23
N THR A 329 13.14 19.26 -9.54
CA THR A 329 12.93 19.76 -10.91
C THR A 329 13.43 21.18 -11.07
N CYS A 330 13.82 21.55 -12.30
CA CYS A 330 14.28 22.89 -12.63
C CYS A 330 13.16 23.92 -12.36
N PRO A 331 13.41 24.98 -11.57
CA PRO A 331 12.42 26.03 -11.32
C PRO A 331 11.89 26.71 -12.59
N THR A 332 12.66 26.69 -13.67
CA THR A 332 12.30 27.36 -14.93
C THR A 332 11.53 26.46 -15.91
N CYS A 333 11.96 25.22 -16.14
CA CYS A 333 11.35 24.34 -17.16
C CYS A 333 10.75 23.05 -16.62
N ARG A 334 10.87 22.77 -15.32
CA ARG A 334 10.41 21.55 -14.65
C ARG A 334 11.07 20.25 -15.15
N GLU A 335 12.15 20.33 -15.89
CA GLU A 335 12.97 19.16 -16.21
C GLU A 335 13.60 18.61 -14.94
N GLU A 336 13.65 17.28 -14.82
CA GLU A 336 14.19 16.60 -13.65
C GLU A 336 15.70 16.84 -13.54
N LEU A 337 16.15 17.39 -12.41
CA LEU A 337 17.55 17.71 -12.16
C LEU A 337 18.28 16.55 -11.49
N CYS A 338 17.61 15.89 -10.54
CA CYS A 338 18.14 14.83 -9.68
C CYS A 338 17.02 13.92 -9.15
N HIS A 339 17.41 12.89 -8.40
CA HIS A 339 16.46 12.04 -7.71
C HIS A 339 15.71 12.82 -6.62
N ALA A 340 14.43 12.51 -6.38
CA ALA A 340 13.66 13.19 -5.35
C ALA A 340 14.15 12.81 -3.94
N ARG A 341 14.42 13.81 -3.10
CA ARG A 341 14.70 13.59 -1.67
C ARG A 341 13.44 13.15 -0.94
N PRO A 342 13.56 12.23 0.03
CA PRO A 342 12.45 11.95 0.94
C PRO A 342 12.09 13.22 1.72
N ARG A 343 10.82 13.36 2.07
CA ARG A 343 10.30 14.49 2.84
C ARG A 343 9.26 14.00 3.83
N VAL A 344 9.20 14.65 4.98
CA VAL A 344 8.22 14.38 6.04
C VAL A 344 7.45 15.65 6.35
N HIS A 345 6.20 15.50 6.76
CA HIS A 345 5.43 16.63 7.25
C HIS A 345 5.95 17.00 8.65
N VAL A 346 6.02 18.30 8.99
CA VAL A 346 6.53 18.80 10.28
C VAL A 346 5.82 18.22 11.50
N SER A 347 4.59 17.72 11.32
CA SER A 347 3.83 17.05 12.39
C SER A 347 4.29 15.62 12.69
N VAL A 348 5.26 15.08 11.94
CA VAL A 348 5.83 13.75 12.17
C VAL A 348 7.14 13.94 12.94
N PRO A 349 7.25 13.41 14.18
CA PRO A 349 8.49 13.51 14.96
C PRO A 349 9.66 12.88 14.19
N LEU A 350 10.73 13.66 13.97
CA LEU A 350 11.98 13.13 13.43
C LEU A 350 12.63 12.22 14.48
N ALA A 351 13.15 11.07 14.05
CA ALA A 351 13.66 10.01 14.93
C ALA A 351 14.80 10.44 15.87
N ASP A 352 15.36 11.63 15.68
CA ASP A 352 16.51 12.15 16.43
C ASP A 352 16.11 13.01 17.65
N GLU A 353 14.84 13.35 17.87
CA GLU A 353 14.37 14.15 19.03
C GLU A 353 13.69 13.33 20.14
N ALA A 354 13.92 12.01 20.19
CA ALA A 354 13.53 11.19 21.33
C ALA A 354 14.48 11.43 22.53
N GLU A 355 14.52 12.66 23.06
CA GLU A 355 15.25 12.96 24.29
C GLU A 355 14.44 12.57 25.54
N ALA A 356 15.01 11.60 26.26
CA ALA A 356 14.96 11.26 27.68
C ALA A 356 13.60 11.04 28.39
N PRO A 357 13.41 9.90 29.08
CA PRO A 357 12.23 9.66 29.90
C PRO A 357 12.15 10.68 31.05
N VAL A 358 11.01 11.37 31.14
CA VAL A 358 10.64 12.22 32.28
C VAL A 358 10.58 11.33 33.52
N THR A 359 11.51 11.57 34.46
CA THR A 359 11.43 10.98 35.80
C THR A 359 10.35 11.72 36.57
N VAL A 360 9.26 11.03 36.88
CA VAL A 360 8.26 11.50 37.85
C VAL A 360 8.67 10.99 39.22
N ASP A 361 9.10 11.92 40.07
CA ASP A 361 9.31 11.69 41.50
C ASP A 361 8.02 11.16 42.13
N VAL A 362 8.09 9.95 42.67
CA VAL A 362 7.04 9.37 43.50
C VAL A 362 7.17 10.00 44.88
N ALA A 363 6.25 10.91 45.20
CA ALA A 363 6.05 11.37 46.57
C ALA A 363 5.55 10.20 47.43
N GLU A 364 6.29 9.89 48.49
CA GLU A 364 5.86 9.02 49.58
C GLU A 364 4.65 9.61 50.29
N GLU A 365 3.60 8.81 50.47
CA GLU A 365 2.79 8.73 51.70
C GLU A 365 2.01 7.41 51.78
#